data_AF-A0A8S0S8A5-F1
#
_entry.id   AF-A0A8S0S8A5-F1
#
_cell.length_a   1.000
_cell.length_b   1.000
_cell.length_c   1.000
_cell.angle_alpha   90.00
_cell.angle_beta   90.00
_cell.angle_gamma   90.00
#
_symmetry.space_group_name_H-M   'P 1'
#
loop_
_entity.id
_entity.type
_entity.pdbx_description
1 polymer ?
#
loop_
_entity_poly.entity_id
_entity_poly.type
_entity_poly.pdbx_seq_one_letter_code
_entity_poly.pdbx_strand_id
1 'polypeptide(L)'
;MSSAQDPFYIVKEEIQDSIDKLLSTFHQWERMPLDSGNQLHLTKELLASCESIEWQVDELDKTIAVAARDPSFYGVTQVELDKRKRWTSNARTQVGNVKKSVITVKESNGPSTSSVNGMRRELMRLPNSNQSDKSNQYNAQDNDDFISTESDRQQLLIRRQDEELDELSANVERIGGVGLTIHEELLAQEKIVDELGTEMDSTSNRLEFVQVVYLHL
;
A
#
# COMPACT_ATOMS: atom_id res chain seq x y z
N MET A 1 23.34 7.57 22.29
CA MET A 1 21.89 7.37 22.16
C MET A 1 21.64 5.89 21.98
N SER A 2 20.90 5.25 22.89
CA SER A 2 20.53 3.84 22.74
C SER A 2 19.63 3.70 21.51
N SER A 3 19.94 2.74 20.63
CA SER A 3 19.17 2.45 19.39
C SER A 3 17.66 2.28 19.61
N ALA A 4 17.23 1.96 20.84
CA ALA A 4 15.83 1.75 21.21
C ALA A 4 15.02 3.04 21.45
N GLN A 5 15.66 4.20 21.58
CA GLN A 5 14.96 5.50 21.77
C GLN A 5 14.86 6.32 20.48
N ASP A 6 15.42 5.78 19.39
CA ASP A 6 15.50 6.46 18.10
C ASP A 6 14.16 6.29 17.36
N PRO A 7 13.48 7.40 16.99
CA PRO A 7 12.19 7.33 16.29
C PRO A 7 12.23 6.47 15.04
N PHE A 8 13.38 6.39 14.38
CA PHE A 8 13.55 5.51 13.22
C PHE A 8 13.26 4.04 13.58
N TYR A 9 13.78 3.55 14.70
CA TYR A 9 13.65 2.13 15.07
C TYR A 9 12.23 1.78 15.52
N ILE A 10 11.51 2.73 16.12
CA ILE A 10 10.09 2.58 16.48
C ILE A 10 9.25 2.42 15.21
N VAL A 11 9.37 3.37 14.27
CA VAL A 11 8.62 3.33 13.00
C VAL A 11 9.03 2.10 12.17
N LYS A 12 10.32 1.74 12.19
CA LYS A 12 10.82 0.53 11.53
C LYS A 12 10.15 -0.73 12.08
N GLU A 13 9.99 -0.85 13.40
CA GLU A 13 9.29 -1.99 14.02
C GLU A 13 7.81 -2.03 13.62
N GLU A 14 7.11 -0.89 13.63
CA GLU A 14 5.71 -0.81 13.19
C GLU A 14 5.51 -1.19 11.71
N ILE A 15 6.43 -0.74 10.84
CA ILE A 15 6.43 -1.11 9.42
C ILE A 15 6.76 -2.59 9.26
N GLN A 16 7.70 -3.12 10.05
CA GLN A 16 8.04 -4.55 10.01
C GLN A 16 6.85 -5.42 10.42
N ASP A 17 6.14 -5.05 11.50
CA ASP A 17 4.90 -5.73 11.91
C ASP A 17 3.82 -5.69 10.82
N SER A 18 3.73 -4.57 10.08
CA SER A 18 2.81 -4.42 8.96
C SER A 18 3.21 -5.31 7.77
N ILE A 19 4.51 -5.44 7.48
CA ILE A 19 5.04 -6.37 6.47
C ILE A 19 4.77 -7.82 6.88
N ASP A 20 4.97 -8.17 8.15
CA ASP A 20 4.76 -9.53 8.64
C ASP A 20 3.26 -9.92 8.59
N LYS A 21 2.37 -8.97 8.88
CA LYS A 21 0.92 -9.11 8.65
C LYS A 21 0.59 -9.27 7.17
N LEU A 22 1.16 -8.43 6.30
CA LEU A 22 0.98 -8.53 4.84
C LEU A 22 1.38 -9.92 4.32
N LEU A 23 2.53 -10.43 4.73
CA LEU A 23 3.02 -11.76 4.34
C LEU A 23 2.12 -12.88 4.86
N SER A 24 1.61 -12.74 6.08
CA SER A 24 0.66 -13.70 6.65
C SER A 24 -0.65 -13.74 5.84
N THR A 25 -1.21 -12.58 5.51
CA THR A 25 -2.40 -12.46 4.66
C THR A 25 -2.12 -12.97 3.24
N PHE A 26 -0.92 -12.75 2.71
CA PHE A 26 -0.52 -13.22 1.38
C PHE A 26 -0.47 -14.75 1.33
N HIS A 27 0.15 -15.40 2.32
CA HIS A 27 0.16 -16.86 2.41
C HIS A 27 -1.23 -17.45 2.63
N GLN A 28 -2.11 -16.77 3.38
CA GLN A 28 -3.51 -17.18 3.50
C GLN A 28 -4.22 -17.13 2.14
N TRP A 29 -3.99 -16.06 1.38
CA TRP A 29 -4.54 -15.88 0.04
C TRP A 29 -3.98 -16.90 -0.97
N GLU A 30 -2.68 -17.24 -0.91
CA GLU A 30 -2.07 -18.28 -1.78
C GLU A 30 -2.67 -19.67 -1.54
N ARG A 31 -3.10 -19.96 -0.30
CA ARG A 31 -3.67 -21.25 0.09
C ARG A 31 -5.17 -21.37 -0.18
N MET A 32 -5.84 -20.27 -0.56
CA MET A 32 -7.28 -20.27 -0.82
C MET A 32 -7.61 -20.71 -2.25
N PRO A 33 -8.64 -21.58 -2.44
CA PRO A 33 -9.13 -21.94 -3.77
C PRO A 33 -9.72 -20.74 -4.50
N LEU A 34 -9.48 -20.68 -5.81
CA LEU A 34 -9.77 -19.54 -6.71
C LEU A 34 -11.26 -19.15 -6.86
N ASP A 35 -12.19 -19.93 -6.30
CA ASP A 35 -13.63 -19.83 -6.60
C ASP A 35 -14.47 -19.17 -5.48
N SER A 36 -13.82 -18.49 -4.53
CA SER A 36 -14.50 -17.83 -3.42
C SER A 36 -14.40 -16.31 -3.55
N GLY A 37 -15.53 -15.60 -3.49
CA GLY A 37 -15.55 -14.11 -3.46
C GLY A 37 -14.66 -13.49 -2.37
N ASN A 38 -14.27 -14.29 -1.37
CA ASN A 38 -13.31 -13.95 -0.34
C ASN A 38 -11.89 -13.70 -0.89
N GLN A 39 -11.48 -14.38 -1.97
CA GLN A 39 -10.18 -14.17 -2.60
C GLN A 39 -10.08 -12.76 -3.18
N LEU A 40 -11.15 -12.25 -3.80
CA LEU A 40 -11.18 -10.90 -4.36
C LEU A 40 -11.07 -9.82 -3.26
N HIS A 41 -11.75 -10.02 -2.13
CA HIS A 41 -11.61 -9.14 -0.97
C HIS A 41 -10.18 -9.14 -0.42
N LEU A 42 -9.59 -10.33 -0.18
CA LEU A 42 -8.21 -10.47 0.28
C LEU A 42 -7.21 -9.85 -0.70
N THR A 43 -7.47 -9.93 -2.01
CA THR A 43 -6.62 -9.31 -3.03
C THR A 43 -6.66 -7.79 -2.92
N LYS A 44 -7.85 -7.19 -2.74
CA LYS A 44 -8.00 -5.74 -2.51
C LYS A 44 -7.29 -5.31 -1.22
N GLU A 45 -7.48 -6.06 -0.14
CA GLU A 45 -6.85 -5.82 1.15
C GLU A 45 -5.32 -5.90 1.09
N LEU A 46 -4.76 -6.89 0.38
CA LEU A 46 -3.33 -7.03 0.15
C LEU A 46 -2.77 -5.86 -0.66
N LEU A 47 -3.46 -5.42 -1.71
CA LEU A 47 -3.03 -4.27 -2.51
C LEU A 47 -3.03 -2.98 -1.70
N ALA A 48 -4.10 -2.70 -0.95
CA ALA A 48 -4.18 -1.55 -0.07
C ALA A 48 -3.10 -1.59 1.03
N SER A 49 -2.84 -2.76 1.60
CA SER A 49 -1.76 -2.97 2.57
C SER A 49 -0.38 -2.73 1.95
N CYS A 50 -0.15 -3.20 0.72
CA CYS A 50 1.09 -2.92 -0.01
C CYS A 50 1.28 -1.42 -0.26
N GLU A 51 0.25 -0.71 -0.70
CA GLU A 51 0.31 0.74 -0.95
C GLU A 51 0.57 1.55 0.32
N SER A 52 -0.10 1.17 1.41
CA SER A 52 0.12 1.78 2.74
C SER A 52 1.58 1.62 3.19
N ILE A 53 2.11 0.39 3.11
CA ILE A 53 3.49 0.11 3.52
C ILE A 53 4.50 0.77 2.57
N GLU A 54 4.26 0.76 1.25
CA GLU A 54 5.10 1.47 0.27
C GLU A 54 5.20 2.96 0.61
N TRP A 55 4.09 3.60 0.95
CA TRP A 55 4.08 5.00 1.37
C TRP A 55 4.85 5.23 2.67
N GLN A 56 4.66 4.37 3.69
CA GLN A 56 5.39 4.48 4.97
C GLN A 56 6.90 4.33 4.78
N VAL A 57 7.32 3.38 3.95
CA VAL A 57 8.73 3.13 3.61
C VAL A 57 9.31 4.33 2.85
N ASP A 58 8.55 4.94 1.94
CA ASP A 58 8.96 6.12 1.18
C ASP A 58 9.10 7.36 2.08
N GLU A 59 8.20 7.54 3.04
CA GLU A 59 8.29 8.63 4.01
C GLU A 59 9.52 8.45 4.92
N LEU A 60 9.76 7.22 5.38
CA LEU A 60 10.96 6.89 6.14
C LEU A 60 12.23 7.15 5.31
N ASP A 61 12.24 6.87 4.00
CA ASP A 61 13.37 7.18 3.12
C ASP A 61 13.66 8.67 3.03
N LYS A 62 12.63 9.53 2.99
CA LYS A 62 12.80 10.99 3.03
C LYS A 62 13.44 11.44 4.34
N THR A 63 13.04 10.87 5.48
CA THR A 63 13.66 11.21 6.77
C THR A 63 15.15 10.81 6.81
N ILE A 64 15.51 9.66 6.23
CA ILE A 64 16.90 9.24 6.08
C ILE A 64 17.66 10.22 5.17
N ALA A 65 17.04 10.68 4.08
CA ALA A 65 17.65 11.64 3.17
C ALA A 65 17.93 13.00 3.84
N VAL A 66 17.03 13.47 4.71
CA VAL A 66 17.24 14.67 5.53
C VAL A 66 18.38 14.44 6.53
N ALA A 67 18.36 13.33 7.26
CA ALA A 67 19.42 12.99 8.21
C ALA A 67 20.80 12.82 7.53
N ALA A 68 20.82 12.39 6.26
CA ALA A 68 22.05 12.26 5.49
C ALA A 68 22.65 13.60 5.03
N ARG A 69 21.89 14.70 5.04
CA ARG A 69 22.41 16.04 4.71
C ARG A 69 23.28 16.59 5.83
N ASP A 70 22.84 16.42 7.08
CA ASP A 70 23.58 16.87 8.27
C ASP A 70 23.67 15.76 9.36
N PRO A 71 24.46 14.70 9.13
CA PRO A 71 24.52 13.55 10.05
C PRO A 71 24.98 13.92 11.47
N SER A 72 25.85 14.92 11.60
CA SER A 72 26.38 15.41 12.87
C SER A 72 25.31 16.11 13.73
N PHE A 73 24.33 16.78 13.11
CA PHE A 73 23.24 17.44 13.83
C PHE A 73 22.31 16.42 14.49
N TYR A 74 22.06 15.30 13.80
CA TYR A 74 21.18 14.23 14.30
C TYR A 74 21.93 13.15 15.10
N GLY A 75 23.25 13.26 15.26
CA GLY A 75 24.06 12.25 15.96
C GLY A 75 24.04 10.87 15.30
N VAL A 76 23.79 10.81 13.99
CA VAL A 76 23.71 9.55 13.22
C VAL A 76 25.03 9.33 12.48
N THR A 77 25.62 8.15 12.67
CA THR A 77 26.85 7.79 11.96
C THR A 77 26.57 7.36 10.52
N GLN A 78 27.56 7.49 9.62
CA GLN A 78 27.42 7.06 8.23
C GLN A 78 27.06 5.56 8.13
N VAL A 79 27.66 4.73 8.98
CA VAL A 79 27.37 3.30 9.07
C VAL A 79 25.91 3.05 9.42
N GLU A 80 25.34 3.88 10.30
CA GLU A 80 23.95 3.79 10.70
C GLU A 80 23.01 4.22 9.56
N LEU A 81 23.31 5.34 8.88
CA LEU A 81 22.57 5.75 7.67
C LEU A 81 22.55 4.65 6.60
N ASP A 82 23.68 3.99 6.36
CA ASP A 82 23.77 2.92 5.37
C ASP A 82 22.93 1.70 5.76
N LYS A 83 22.86 1.35 7.04
CA LYS A 83 21.95 0.31 7.54
C LYS A 83 20.49 0.68 7.31
N ARG A 84 20.12 1.93 7.62
CA ARG A 84 18.74 2.43 7.42
C ARG A 84 18.34 2.36 5.96
N LYS A 85 19.16 2.90 5.05
CA LYS A 85 18.95 2.85 3.59
C LYS A 85 18.80 1.42 3.08
N ARG A 86 19.65 0.51 3.54
CA ARG A 86 19.62 -0.89 3.14
C ARG A 86 18.34 -1.58 3.59
N TRP A 87 17.87 -1.30 4.82
CA TRP A 87 16.62 -1.85 5.32
C TRP A 87 15.42 -1.31 4.53
N THR A 88 15.33 0.00 4.30
CA THR A 88 14.25 0.64 3.52
C THR A 88 14.17 0.07 2.10
N SER A 89 15.32 -0.10 1.44
CA SER A 89 15.40 -0.72 0.10
C SER A 89 14.93 -2.18 0.09
N ASN A 90 15.27 -2.95 1.12
CA ASN A 90 14.82 -4.33 1.27
C ASN A 90 13.29 -4.40 1.51
N ALA A 91 12.76 -3.56 2.40
CA ALA A 91 11.33 -3.46 2.67
C ALA A 91 10.53 -3.15 1.40
N ARG A 92 10.97 -2.15 0.62
CA ARG A 92 10.37 -1.78 -0.67
C ARG A 92 10.36 -2.94 -1.67
N THR A 93 11.47 -3.70 -1.71
CA THR A 93 11.58 -4.87 -2.59
C THR A 93 10.64 -6.00 -2.17
N GLN A 94 10.52 -6.27 -0.87
CA GLN A 94 9.61 -7.31 -0.36
C GLN A 94 8.14 -6.97 -0.67
N VAL A 95 7.69 -5.76 -0.35
CA VAL A 95 6.32 -5.33 -0.62
C VAL A 95 6.04 -5.29 -2.13
N GLY A 96 6.98 -4.76 -2.92
CA GLY A 96 6.87 -4.75 -4.37
C GLY A 96 6.79 -6.14 -4.99
N ASN A 97 7.48 -7.14 -4.41
CA ASN A 97 7.37 -8.53 -4.86
C ASN A 97 6.00 -9.14 -4.53
N VAL A 98 5.48 -8.90 -3.32
CA VAL A 98 4.12 -9.35 -2.93
C VAL A 98 3.07 -8.73 -3.85
N LYS A 99 3.13 -7.41 -4.06
CA LYS A 99 2.24 -6.67 -4.96
C LYS A 99 2.27 -7.22 -6.38
N LYS A 100 3.46 -7.48 -6.93
CA LYS A 100 3.62 -8.11 -8.26
C LYS A 100 3.02 -9.51 -8.29
N SER A 101 3.26 -10.35 -7.30
CA SER A 101 2.68 -11.70 -7.22
C SER A 101 1.15 -11.65 -7.20
N VAL A 102 0.56 -10.77 -6.38
CA VAL A 102 -0.90 -10.58 -6.31
C VAL A 102 -1.48 -10.11 -7.66
N ILE A 103 -0.81 -9.16 -8.34
CA ILE A 103 -1.23 -8.67 -9.66
C ILE A 103 -1.09 -9.75 -10.73
N THR A 104 0.04 -10.49 -10.77
CA THR A 104 0.26 -11.53 -11.79
C THR A 104 -0.73 -12.70 -11.67
N VAL A 105 -1.13 -13.08 -10.45
CA VAL A 105 -2.18 -14.10 -10.24
C VAL A 105 -3.56 -13.54 -10.61
N LYS A 106 -3.81 -12.25 -10.40
CA LYS A 106 -5.01 -11.57 -10.91
C LYS A 106 -5.01 -11.51 -12.44
N GLU A 107 -3.87 -11.28 -13.09
CA GLU A 107 -3.72 -11.23 -14.55
C GLU A 107 -3.78 -12.61 -15.21
N SER A 108 -3.30 -13.66 -14.54
CA SER A 108 -3.51 -15.04 -15.00
C SER A 108 -4.96 -15.51 -14.83
N ASN A 109 -5.74 -14.86 -13.98
CA ASN A 109 -7.15 -15.18 -13.69
C ASN A 109 -8.17 -14.16 -14.22
N GLY A 110 -7.72 -13.05 -14.81
CA GLY A 110 -8.57 -12.22 -15.66
C GLY A 110 -8.85 -13.00 -16.96
N PRO A 111 -10.03 -12.86 -17.58
CA PRO A 111 -10.30 -13.55 -18.85
C PRO A 111 -9.19 -13.15 -19.82
N SER A 112 -8.38 -14.15 -20.21
CA SER A 112 -7.16 -13.96 -20.97
C SER A 112 -7.48 -13.34 -22.33
N THR A 113 -7.50 -12.02 -22.42
CA THR A 113 -7.56 -11.29 -23.71
C THR A 113 -6.26 -11.48 -24.51
N SER A 114 -5.21 -12.02 -23.90
CA SER A 114 -3.96 -12.41 -24.56
C SER A 114 -4.06 -13.73 -25.35
N SER A 115 -4.98 -14.64 -25.01
CA SER A 115 -5.14 -15.92 -25.72
C SER A 115 -6.07 -15.80 -26.94
N VAL A 116 -7.03 -14.88 -26.90
CA VAL A 116 -7.94 -14.62 -28.04
C VAL A 116 -7.19 -14.07 -29.27
N ASN A 117 -6.12 -13.28 -29.07
CA ASN A 117 -5.34 -12.76 -30.20
C ASN A 117 -4.44 -13.82 -30.86
N GLY A 118 -4.02 -14.85 -30.11
CA GLY A 118 -3.33 -16.02 -30.65
C GLY A 118 -4.29 -16.95 -31.39
N MET A 119 -5.44 -17.26 -30.77
CA MET A 119 -6.43 -18.16 -31.35
C MET A 119 -7.15 -17.54 -32.57
N ARG A 120 -7.42 -16.23 -32.55
CA ARG A 120 -8.02 -15.50 -33.69
C ARG A 120 -7.08 -15.41 -34.89
N ARG A 121 -5.75 -15.45 -34.66
CA ARG A 121 -4.74 -15.48 -35.73
C ARG A 121 -4.61 -16.87 -36.35
N GLU A 122 -4.71 -17.92 -35.54
CA GLU A 122 -4.80 -19.32 -36.00
C GLU A 122 -6.12 -19.60 -36.75
N LEU A 123 -7.25 -19.04 -36.27
CA LEU A 123 -8.57 -19.20 -36.90
C LEU A 123 -8.77 -18.39 -38.19
N MET A 124 -7.93 -17.37 -38.45
CA MET A 124 -7.87 -16.64 -39.72
C MET A 124 -6.88 -17.27 -40.71
N ARG A 125 -6.22 -18.38 -40.33
CA ARG A 125 -5.31 -19.12 -41.21
C ARG A 125 -6.08 -20.24 -41.90
N LEU A 126 -6.67 -19.92 -43.05
CA LEU A 126 -7.37 -20.85 -43.94
C LEU A 126 -6.57 -22.16 -44.17
N PRO A 127 -7.08 -23.34 -43.74
CA PRO A 127 -6.68 -24.61 -44.32
C PRO A 127 -7.63 -24.89 -45.49
N ASN A 128 -7.12 -24.66 -46.69
CA ASN A 128 -7.79 -25.06 -47.92
C ASN A 128 -7.78 -26.60 -48.02
N SER A 129 -8.84 -27.29 -47.62
CA SER A 129 -9.24 -28.57 -48.26
C SER A 129 -10.60 -29.07 -47.80
N ASN A 130 -11.47 -29.27 -48.79
CA ASN A 130 -12.67 -30.09 -48.84
C ASN A 130 -12.78 -31.21 -47.78
N GLN A 131 -13.89 -31.25 -47.04
CA GLN A 131 -14.88 -32.36 -47.02
C GLN A 131 -15.83 -32.31 -45.80
N SER A 132 -17.09 -32.55 -46.13
CA SER A 132 -18.18 -33.20 -45.36
C SER A 132 -18.77 -32.59 -44.07
N ASP A 133 -20.09 -32.83 -43.99
CA ASP A 133 -20.91 -33.01 -42.80
C ASP A 133 -21.70 -31.81 -42.23
N LYS A 134 -22.90 -31.73 -42.79
CA LYS A 134 -24.13 -31.15 -42.25
C LYS A 134 -24.49 -31.79 -40.89
N SER A 135 -24.02 -31.27 -39.76
CA SER A 135 -24.64 -31.59 -38.46
C SER A 135 -24.51 -30.55 -37.33
N ASN A 136 -24.20 -29.27 -37.60
CA ASN A 136 -23.89 -28.30 -36.52
C ASN A 136 -24.84 -27.10 -36.40
N GLN A 137 -25.99 -27.10 -37.08
CA GLN A 137 -26.83 -25.90 -37.18
C GLN A 137 -27.65 -25.57 -35.90
N TYR A 138 -27.71 -26.48 -34.92
CA TYR A 138 -28.40 -26.23 -33.63
C TYR A 138 -27.47 -25.74 -32.50
N ASN A 139 -26.15 -25.90 -32.62
CA ASN A 139 -25.19 -25.50 -31.57
C ASN A 139 -24.68 -24.06 -31.73
N ALA A 140 -24.92 -23.42 -32.88
CA ALA A 140 -24.46 -22.05 -33.13
C ALA A 140 -25.38 -21.00 -32.49
N GLN A 141 -26.70 -21.26 -32.44
CA GLN A 141 -27.69 -20.32 -31.93
C GLN A 141 -27.64 -20.20 -30.40
N ASP A 142 -27.52 -21.32 -29.68
CA ASP A 142 -27.40 -21.34 -28.21
C ASP A 142 -26.09 -20.73 -27.73
N ASN A 143 -25.01 -20.82 -28.53
CA ASN A 143 -23.74 -20.18 -28.22
C ASN A 143 -23.82 -18.66 -28.34
N ASP A 144 -24.54 -18.11 -29.33
CA ASP A 144 -24.70 -16.66 -29.49
C ASP A 144 -25.54 -16.04 -28.36
N ASP A 145 -26.60 -16.73 -27.90
CA ASP A 145 -27.42 -16.26 -26.76
C ASP A 145 -26.67 -16.34 -25.42
N PHE A 146 -25.82 -17.36 -25.25
CA PHE A 146 -24.94 -17.46 -24.09
C PHE A 146 -23.87 -16.36 -24.10
N ILE A 147 -23.25 -16.09 -25.25
CA ILE A 147 -22.22 -15.05 -25.41
C ILE A 147 -22.80 -13.65 -25.19
N SER A 148 -24.01 -13.37 -25.70
CA SER A 148 -24.66 -12.07 -25.51
C SER A 148 -25.04 -11.83 -24.05
N THR A 149 -25.64 -12.83 -23.40
CA THR A 149 -26.04 -12.75 -21.99
C THR A 149 -24.83 -12.59 -21.06
N GLU A 150 -23.73 -13.30 -21.33
CA GLU A 150 -22.50 -13.19 -20.54
C GLU A 150 -21.77 -11.86 -20.79
N SER A 151 -21.79 -11.35 -22.02
CA SER A 151 -21.25 -10.02 -22.37
C SER A 151 -21.98 -8.90 -21.62
N ASP A 152 -23.31 -8.93 -21.59
CA ASP A 152 -24.12 -7.93 -20.88
C ASP A 152 -23.86 -7.99 -19.36
N ARG A 153 -23.71 -9.20 -18.82
CA ARG A 153 -23.35 -9.39 -17.41
C ARG A 153 -21.98 -8.80 -17.09
N GLN A 154 -20.99 -8.99 -17.96
CA GLN A 154 -19.65 -8.41 -17.78
C GLN A 154 -19.67 -6.88 -17.87
N GLN A 155 -20.44 -6.29 -18.79
CA GLN A 155 -20.59 -4.83 -18.87
C GLN A 155 -21.21 -4.24 -17.60
N LEU A 156 -22.19 -4.93 -17.01
CA LEU A 156 -22.84 -4.48 -15.78
C LEU A 156 -21.88 -4.56 -14.57
N LEU A 157 -21.01 -5.58 -14.55
CA LEU A 157 -19.98 -5.72 -13.54
C LEU A 157 -18.91 -4.63 -13.64
N ILE A 158 -18.48 -4.28 -14.85
CA ILE A 158 -17.50 -3.22 -15.09
C ILE A 158 -18.06 -1.86 -14.65
N ARG A 159 -19.31 -1.54 -15.03
CA ARG A 159 -19.95 -0.27 -14.61
C ARG A 159 -20.06 -0.13 -13.10
N ARG A 160 -20.39 -1.21 -12.39
CA ARG A 160 -20.40 -1.19 -10.92
C ARG A 160 -19.03 -0.96 -10.32
N GLN A 161 -17.99 -1.55 -10.91
CA GLN A 161 -16.62 -1.33 -10.45
C GLN A 161 -16.18 0.12 -10.67
N ASP A 162 -16.57 0.74 -11.79
CA ASP A 162 -16.27 2.15 -12.05
C ASP A 162 -16.97 3.07 -11.05
N GLU A 163 -18.25 2.84 -10.74
CA GLU A 163 -18.96 3.58 -9.67
C GLU A 163 -18.30 3.42 -8.29
N GLU A 164 -17.83 2.21 -7.95
CA GLU A 164 -17.11 1.96 -6.70
C GLU A 164 -15.73 2.65 -6.65
N LEU A 165 -15.04 2.76 -7.79
CA LEU A 165 -13.75 3.45 -7.89
C LEU A 165 -13.91 4.97 -7.75
N ASP A 166 -14.97 5.54 -8.31
CA ASP A 166 -15.29 6.96 -8.13
C ASP A 166 -15.62 7.27 -6.66
N GLU A 167 -16.36 6.39 -5.98
CA GLU A 167 -16.63 6.53 -4.55
C GLU A 167 -15.36 6.40 -3.69
N LEU A 168 -14.48 5.45 -4.02
CA LEU A 168 -13.19 5.29 -3.35
C LEU A 168 -12.30 6.52 -3.55
N SER A 169 -12.27 7.07 -4.76
CA SER A 169 -11.55 8.32 -5.07
C SER A 169 -12.05 9.48 -4.21
N ALA A 170 -13.36 9.65 -4.09
CA ALA A 170 -13.97 10.65 -3.22
C ALA A 170 -13.65 10.42 -1.73
N ASN A 171 -13.56 9.17 -1.29
CA ASN A 171 -13.12 8.83 0.06
C ASN A 171 -11.64 9.18 0.31
N VAL A 172 -10.76 8.94 -0.66
CA VAL A 172 -9.35 9.29 -0.59
C VAL A 172 -9.16 10.81 -0.53
N GLU A 173 -9.92 11.57 -1.31
CA GLU A 173 -9.90 13.04 -1.25
C GLU A 173 -10.34 13.55 0.12
N ARG A 174 -11.41 12.98 0.69
CA ARG A 174 -11.85 13.30 2.05
C ARG A 174 -10.80 12.95 3.10
N ILE A 175 -10.16 11.78 3.00
CA ILE A 175 -9.10 11.37 3.93
C ILE A 175 -7.87 12.28 3.81
N GLY A 176 -7.50 12.69 2.58
CA GLY A 176 -6.43 13.64 2.35
C GLY A 176 -6.72 14.99 3.00
N GLY A 177 -7.97 15.48 2.90
CA GLY A 177 -8.42 16.68 3.59
C GLY A 177 -8.34 16.56 5.12
N VAL A 178 -8.81 15.44 5.69
CA VAL A 178 -8.72 15.19 7.13
C VAL A 178 -7.26 15.08 7.59
N GLY A 179 -6.38 14.45 6.80
CA GLY A 179 -4.95 14.36 7.09
C GLY A 179 -4.26 15.72 7.15
N LEU A 180 -4.62 16.66 6.27
CA LEU A 180 -4.13 18.03 6.32
C LEU A 180 -4.60 18.75 7.58
N THR A 181 -5.87 18.61 7.95
CA THR A 181 -6.40 19.21 9.19
C THR A 181 -5.72 18.65 10.44
N ILE A 182 -5.46 17.34 10.49
CA ILE A 182 -4.72 16.71 11.60
C ILE A 182 -3.29 17.24 11.65
N HIS A 183 -2.63 17.42 10.50
CA HIS A 183 -1.28 17.97 10.45
C HIS A 183 -1.22 19.41 10.99
N GLU A 184 -2.17 20.26 10.60
CA GLU A 184 -2.26 21.64 11.12
C GLU A 184 -2.51 21.66 12.64
N GLU A 185 -3.37 20.78 13.15
CA GLU A 185 -3.64 20.64 14.58
C GLU A 185 -2.41 20.14 15.35
N LEU A 186 -1.63 19.21 14.79
CA LEU A 186 -0.38 18.75 15.40
C LEU A 186 0.67 19.86 15.46
N LEU A 187 0.80 20.68 14.41
CA LEU A 187 1.68 21.85 14.43
C LEU A 187 1.23 22.89 15.47
N ALA A 188 -0.08 23.07 15.64
CA ALA A 188 -0.63 23.93 16.69
C ALA A 188 -0.29 23.38 18.09
N GLN A 189 -0.39 22.06 18.29
CA GLN A 189 -0.04 21.40 19.54
C GLN A 189 1.46 21.47 19.84
N GLU A 190 2.33 21.32 18.84
CA GLU A 190 3.79 21.51 18.99
C GLU A 190 4.13 22.89 19.57
N LYS A 191 3.50 23.94 19.03
CA LYS A 191 3.68 25.30 19.52
C LYS A 191 3.20 25.48 20.96
N ILE A 192 2.08 24.86 21.33
CA ILE A 192 1.55 24.91 22.71
C ILE A 192 2.49 24.16 23.67
N VAL A 193 3.07 23.04 23.25
CA VAL A 193 4.04 22.28 24.05
C VAL A 193 5.32 23.07 24.27
N ASP A 194 5.82 23.76 23.25
CA ASP A 194 6.98 24.65 23.38
C ASP A 194 6.70 25.79 24.37
N GLU A 195 5.53 26.43 24.27
CA GLU A 195 5.12 27.49 25.20
C GLU A 195 5.05 26.98 26.65
N LEU A 196 4.45 25.81 26.86
CA LEU A 196 4.39 25.15 28.18
C LEU A 196 5.80 24.82 28.71
N GLY A 197 6.72 24.41 27.84
CA GLY A 197 8.12 24.18 28.18
C GLY A 197 8.80 25.46 28.69
N THR A 198 8.59 26.58 28.00
CA THR A 198 9.16 27.87 28.43
C THR A 198 8.58 28.35 29.77
N GLU A 199 7.28 28.16 30.02
CA GLU A 199 6.67 28.45 31.33
C GLU A 199 7.20 27.53 32.44
N MET A 200 7.39 26.25 32.14
CA MET A 200 7.98 25.29 33.08
C MET A 200 9.41 25.68 33.46
N ASP A 201 10.24 26.05 32.49
CA ASP A 201 11.62 26.51 32.72
C ASP A 201 11.66 27.81 33.53
N SER A 202 10.77 28.76 33.22
CA SER A 202 10.61 29.99 34.02
C SER A 202 10.22 29.67 35.46
N THR A 203 9.29 28.74 35.66
CA THR A 203 8.85 28.30 36.99
C THR A 203 9.97 27.57 37.74
N SER A 204 10.73 26.72 37.04
CA SER A 204 11.90 26.01 37.57
C SER A 204 12.98 26.98 38.04
N ASN A 205 13.34 27.98 37.21
CA ASN A 205 14.30 29.01 37.57
C ASN A 205 13.85 29.84 38.78
N ARG A 206 12.55 30.13 38.89
CA ARG A 206 12.00 30.84 40.06
C ARG A 206 12.06 29.97 41.32
N LEU A 207 11.78 28.66 41.21
CA LEU A 207 11.92 27.72 42.31
C LEU A 207 13.38 27.55 42.75
N GLU A 208 14.31 27.44 41.81
CA GLU A 208 15.75 27.36 42.07
C GLU A 208 16.22 28.62 42.81
N PHE A 209 15.80 29.81 42.37
CA PHE A 209 16.13 31.05 43.06
C PHE A 209 15.63 31.08 44.51
N VAL A 210 14.38 30.65 44.74
CA VAL A 210 13.83 30.54 46.11
C VAL A 210 14.64 29.56 46.95
N GLN A 211 15.05 28.43 46.37
CA GLN A 211 15.82 27.40 47.06
C GLN A 211 17.23 27.87 47.44
N VAL A 212 17.92 28.59 46.55
CA VAL A 212 19.25 29.16 46.80
C VAL A 212 19.19 30.23 47.88
N VAL A 213 18.17 31.11 47.86
CA VAL A 213 17.97 32.13 48.89
C VAL A 213 17.70 31.50 50.26
N TYR A 214 16.92 30.41 50.32
CA TYR A 214 16.66 29.70 51.58
C TYR A 214 17.88 28.97 52.16
N LEU A 215 18.87 28.62 51.32
CA LEU A 215 20.13 27.99 51.74
C LEU A 215 21.19 28.99 52.23
N HIS A 216 20.96 30.30 52.08
CA HIS A 216 21.87 31.37 52.47
C HIS A 216 21.35 32.26 53.64
N LEU A 217 20.20 31.91 54.22
CA LEU A 217 19.76 32.38 55.56
C LEU A 217 20.05 31.31 56.62
#